data_AF-A0AAV6CYW4-F1
#
_entry.id   AF-A0AAV6CYW4-F1
#
_cell.length_a   1.000
_cell.length_b   1.000
_cell.length_c   1.000
_cell.angle_alpha   90.00
_cell.angle_beta   90.00
_cell.angle_gamma   90.00
#
_symmetry.space_group_name_H-M   'P 1'
#
loop_
_entity.id
_entity.type
_entity.pdbx_description
1 polymer ?
#
loop_
_entity_poly.entity_id
_entity_poly.type
_entity_poly.pdbx_seq_one_letter_code
_entity_poly.pdbx_strand_id
1 'polypeptide(L)'
;MEKLTEKLFRVKYKQDTGRPHIEIVNQAVCADECKGKFCTHFCPAGVYEWNEEQKKTLVSSDNCIECGACSIGCPYDNIACHSP
;
A
#
# COMPACT_ATOMS: atom_id res chain seq x y z
N MET A 1 17.34 -9.95 13.28
CA MET A 1 16.41 -8.90 12.80
C MET A 1 15.05 -9.56 12.67
N GLU A 2 14.03 -9.11 13.42
CA GLU A 2 12.67 -9.68 13.36
C GLU A 2 12.01 -9.39 12.00
N LYS A 3 11.15 -10.29 11.51
CA LYS A 3 10.39 -10.10 10.27
C LYS A 3 9.29 -9.07 10.46
N LEU A 4 8.95 -8.33 9.40
CA LEU A 4 7.88 -7.32 9.43
C LEU A 4 6.54 -7.93 9.87
N THR A 5 6.21 -9.12 9.36
CA THR A 5 4.97 -9.84 9.69
C THR A 5 4.85 -10.14 11.20
N GLU A 6 5.96 -10.46 11.87
CA GLU A 6 5.98 -10.70 13.33
C GLU A 6 5.67 -9.42 14.12
N LYS A 7 6.06 -8.25 13.58
CA LYS A 7 5.74 -6.96 14.18
C LYS A 7 4.28 -6.58 13.95
N LEU A 8 3.78 -6.74 12.73
CA LEU A 8 2.39 -6.44 12.38
C LEU A 8 1.41 -7.31 13.17
N PHE A 9 1.75 -8.56 13.46
CA PHE A 9 0.93 -9.45 14.27
C PHE A 9 0.70 -8.95 15.72
N ARG A 10 1.53 -8.04 16.22
CA ARG A 10 1.37 -7.43 17.56
C ARG A 10 0.35 -6.29 17.55
N VAL A 11 -0.01 -5.77 16.38
CA VAL A 11 -0.99 -4.69 16.23
C VAL A 11 -2.39 -5.26 16.38
N LYS A 12 -3.19 -4.65 17.25
CA LYS A 12 -4.62 -4.97 17.37
C LYS A 12 -5.38 -4.12 16.35
N TYR A 13 -6.20 -4.76 15.52
CA TYR A 13 -7.04 -4.09 14.54
C TYR A 13 -8.41 -4.76 14.46
N LYS A 14 -9.39 -4.03 13.93
CA LYS A 14 -10.69 -4.56 13.54
C LYS A 14 -10.79 -4.40 12.03
N GLN A 15 -10.87 -5.51 11.31
CA GLN A 15 -10.95 -5.49 9.86
C GLN A 15 -12.31 -4.94 9.42
N ASP A 16 -12.30 -3.88 8.60
CA ASP A 16 -13.51 -3.40 7.92
C ASP A 16 -13.67 -4.12 6.58
N THR A 17 -14.46 -5.19 6.60
CA THR A 17 -14.55 -6.13 5.49
C THR A 17 -15.35 -5.53 4.33
N GLY A 18 -14.77 -5.50 3.13
CA GLY A 18 -15.44 -5.00 1.92
C GLY A 18 -15.40 -3.48 1.75
N ARG A 19 -14.71 -2.75 2.63
CA ARG A 19 -14.46 -1.30 2.52
C ARG A 19 -12.96 -1.02 2.57
N PRO A 20 -12.23 -1.25 1.46
CA PRO A 20 -10.82 -0.90 1.40
C PRO A 20 -10.68 0.63 1.51
N HIS A 21 -10.02 1.08 2.57
CA HIS A 21 -9.72 2.49 2.80
C HIS A 21 -8.52 2.97 1.95
N ILE A 22 -7.82 2.04 1.29
CA ILE A 22 -6.73 2.33 0.37
C ILE A 22 -6.86 1.50 -0.91
N GLU A 23 -6.67 2.16 -2.06
CA GLU A 23 -6.66 1.51 -3.37
C GLU A 23 -5.76 2.24 -4.38
N ILE A 24 -5.28 1.51 -5.39
CA ILE A 24 -4.58 2.10 -6.53
C ILE A 24 -5.63 2.50 -7.57
N VAL A 25 -5.70 3.79 -7.89
CA VAL A 25 -6.73 4.35 -8.78
C VAL A 25 -6.53 3.87 -10.22
N ASN A 26 -5.29 3.93 -10.73
CA ASN A 26 -4.96 3.49 -12.08
C ASN A 26 -3.67 2.67 -12.13
N GLN A 27 -3.79 1.38 -12.42
CA GLN A 27 -2.64 0.47 -12.53
C GLN A 27 -1.71 0.80 -13.71
N ALA A 28 -2.20 1.44 -14.77
CA ALA A 28 -1.37 1.82 -15.92
C ALA A 28 -0.31 2.86 -15.54
N VAL A 29 -0.65 3.84 -14.70
CA VAL A 29 0.31 4.83 -14.18
C VAL A 29 1.44 4.15 -13.42
N CYS A 30 1.10 3.13 -12.61
CA CYS A 30 2.09 2.31 -11.91
C CYS A 30 3.00 1.55 -12.90
N ALA A 31 2.45 1.02 -13.99
CA ALA A 31 3.20 0.24 -14.97
C ALA A 31 4.11 1.11 -15.86
N ASP A 32 3.59 2.21 -16.40
CA ASP A 32 4.21 2.94 -17.49
C ASP A 32 5.05 4.15 -17.01
N GLU A 33 4.60 4.83 -15.97
CA GLU A 33 5.20 6.10 -15.51
C GLU A 33 6.04 5.90 -14.23
N CYS A 34 5.52 5.14 -13.27
CA CYS A 34 6.12 5.02 -11.94
C CYS A 34 7.30 4.03 -11.89
N LYS A 35 8.46 4.38 -12.44
CA LYS A 35 9.66 3.52 -12.42
C LYS A 35 10.19 3.22 -11.01
N GLY A 36 10.07 4.19 -10.09
CA GLY A 36 10.61 4.07 -8.74
C GLY A 36 9.72 3.31 -7.75
N LYS A 37 8.46 3.01 -8.11
CA LYS A 37 7.49 2.29 -7.27
C LYS A 37 7.52 2.73 -5.79
N PHE A 38 7.58 4.05 -5.56
CA PHE A 38 7.97 4.66 -4.28
C PHE A 38 7.17 4.15 -3.06
N CYS A 39 5.90 3.78 -3.27
CA CYS A 39 5.03 3.22 -2.25
C CYS A 39 5.55 1.91 -1.62
N THR A 40 6.36 1.12 -2.34
CA THR A 40 7.00 -0.08 -1.79
C THR A 40 8.15 0.25 -0.82
N HIS A 41 8.68 1.47 -0.88
CA HIS A 41 9.83 1.91 -0.10
C HIS A 41 9.42 2.69 1.15
N PHE A 42 8.50 3.64 1.02
CA PHE A 42 8.12 4.48 2.16
C PHE A 42 7.07 3.81 3.07
N CYS A 43 6.33 2.81 2.58
CA CYS A 43 5.28 2.19 3.37
C CYS A 43 5.88 1.37 4.52
N PRO A 44 5.69 1.77 5.79
CA PRO A 44 6.32 1.09 6.92
C PRO A 44 5.73 -0.30 7.18
N ALA A 45 4.53 -0.58 6.65
CA ALA A 45 3.81 -1.82 6.85
C ALA A 45 3.87 -2.76 5.63
N GLY A 46 4.60 -2.41 4.58
CA GLY A 46 4.76 -3.28 3.40
C GLY A 46 3.43 -3.59 2.71
N VAL A 47 2.52 -2.61 2.65
CA VAL A 47 1.17 -2.77 2.07
C VAL A 47 1.22 -2.91 0.55
N TYR A 48 2.17 -2.24 -0.11
CA TYR A 48 2.27 -2.18 -1.56
C TYR A 48 3.41 -3.08 -2.04
N GLU A 49 3.09 -3.95 -3.00
CA GLU A 49 4.07 -4.82 -3.67
C GLU A 49 3.92 -4.70 -5.18
N TRP A 50 5.03 -4.54 -5.90
CA TRP A 50 5.00 -4.54 -7.36
C TRP A 50 5.12 -5.97 -7.90
N ASN A 51 4.12 -6.40 -8.66
CA ASN A 51 4.14 -7.67 -9.38
C ASN A 51 4.58 -7.43 -10.83
N GLU A 52 5.80 -7.85 -11.16
CA GLU A 52 6.40 -7.68 -12.49
C GLU A 52 5.65 -8.46 -13.59
N GLU A 53 5.16 -9.67 -13.28
CA GLU A 53 4.49 -10.53 -14.26
C GLU A 53 3.14 -9.96 -14.68
N GLN A 54 2.37 -9.44 -13.73
CA GLN A 54 1.06 -8.85 -13.95
C GLN A 54 1.12 -7.37 -14.30
N LYS A 55 2.29 -6.73 -14.16
CA LYS A 55 2.48 -5.29 -14.23
C LYS A 55 1.46 -4.52 -13.37
N LYS A 56 1.27 -4.98 -12.14
CA LYS A 56 0.30 -4.40 -11.19
C LYS A 56 0.92 -4.23 -9.82
N THR A 57 0.46 -3.18 -9.13
CA THR A 57 0.73 -3.00 -7.70
C THR A 57 -0.34 -3.77 -6.92
N LEU A 58 0.09 -4.80 -6.19
CA LEU A 58 -0.71 -5.55 -5.24
C LEU A 58 -0.84 -4.76 -3.94
N VAL A 59 -2.01 -4.81 -3.32
CA VAL A 59 -2.33 -4.03 -2.11
C VAL A 59 -2.85 -4.97 -1.03
N SER A 60 -2.07 -5.09 0.05
CA SER A 60 -2.46 -5.82 1.26
C SER A 60 -3.03 -4.84 2.30
N SER A 61 -4.28 -4.40 2.09
CA SER A 61 -4.94 -3.39 2.94
C SER A 61 -5.03 -3.79 4.41
N ASP A 62 -5.06 -5.09 4.70
CA ASP A 62 -5.12 -5.62 6.08
C ASP A 62 -3.84 -5.32 6.89
N ASN A 63 -2.72 -5.04 6.23
CA ASN A 63 -1.48 -4.64 6.90
C ASN A 63 -1.43 -3.14 7.22
N CYS A 64 -2.36 -2.34 6.68
CA CYS A 64 -2.32 -0.89 6.83
C CYS A 64 -2.43 -0.49 8.31
N ILE A 65 -1.55 0.43 8.72
CA ILE A 65 -1.52 1.01 10.07
C ILE A 65 -1.96 2.46 10.10
N GLU A 66 -2.64 2.92 9.04
CA GLU A 66 -3.23 4.27 8.92
C GLU A 66 -2.26 5.43 9.14
N CYS A 67 -0.97 5.24 8.83
CA CYS A 67 0.05 6.27 9.00
C CYS A 67 -0.07 7.47 8.04
N GLY A 68 -0.89 7.36 6.98
CA GLY A 68 -1.11 8.43 6.00
C GLY A 68 0.03 8.67 5.00
N ALA A 69 1.17 8.00 5.11
CA ALA A 69 2.31 8.25 4.20
C ALA A 69 1.96 8.09 2.71
N CYS A 70 1.03 7.18 2.39
CA CYS A 70 0.63 6.90 1.02
C CYS A 70 -0.19 8.01 0.35
N SER A 71 -0.90 8.85 1.10
CA SER A 71 -1.63 10.01 0.55
C SER A 71 -0.72 11.16 0.15
N ILE A 72 0.55 11.15 0.61
CA ILE A 72 1.53 12.22 0.36
C ILE A 72 2.70 11.72 -0.49
N GLY A 73 3.11 10.46 -0.28
CA GLY A 73 4.35 9.92 -0.83
C GLY A 73 4.26 9.45 -2.29
N CYS A 74 3.06 9.32 -2.86
CA CYS A 74 2.90 8.98 -4.27
C CYS A 74 3.05 10.23 -5.14
N PRO A 75 4.10 10.36 -5.96
CA PRO A 75 4.30 11.57 -6.78
C PRO A 75 3.28 11.71 -7.93
N TYR A 76 2.49 10.67 -8.18
CA TYR A 76 1.45 10.63 -9.22
C TYR A 76 0.03 10.81 -8.67
N ASP A 77 -0.11 11.02 -7.36
CA ASP A 77 -1.42 11.12 -6.67
C ASP A 77 -2.38 9.95 -7.02
N ASN A 78 -1.80 8.76 -7.18
CA ASN A 78 -2.48 7.58 -7.74
C ASN A 78 -2.89 6.56 -6.66
N ILE A 79 -2.99 7.00 -5.41
CA ILE A 79 -3.42 6.18 -4.28
C ILE A 79 -4.61 6.87 -3.63
N ALA A 80 -5.80 6.31 -3.80
CA ALA A 80 -6.95 6.77 -3.03
C ALA A 80 -6.77 6.25 -1.60
N CYS A 81 -6.66 7.19 -0.66
CA CYS A 81 -6.48 6.92 0.76
C CYS A 81 -7.57 7.67 1.52
N HIS A 82 -8.55 6.93 1.99
CA HIS A 82 -9.64 7.44 2.80
C HIS A 82 -9.37 7.10 4.27
N SER A 83 -9.72 8.01 5.18
CA SER A 83 -9.78 7.65 6.59
C SER A 83 -10.98 6.72 6.79
N PRO A 84 -10.81 5.56 7.46
CA PRO A 84 -11.91 4.65 7.76
C PRO A 84 -12.90 5.22 8.79
#